data_AF-A0A813KFE4-F1
#
_entry.id   AF-A0A813KFE4-F1
#
_cell.length_a   1.000
_cell.length_b   1.000
_cell.length_c   1.000
_cell.angle_alpha   90.00
_cell.angle_beta   90.00
_cell.angle_gamma   90.00
#
_symmetry.space_group_name_H-M   'P 1'
#
loop_
_entity.id
_entity.type
_entity.pdbx_description
1 polymer ?
#
loop_
_entity_poly.entity_id
_entity_poly.type
_entity_poly.pdbx_seq_one_letter_code
_entity_poly.pdbx_strand_id
1 'polypeptide(L)'
;MQECFALDWSRAKVGRLVSEQERSAVQEIIQANYRRFLAMYRVLSANGVSGEAGFGISQIEAGDTMALGGLVDSTVTRISDVDRFFIASKVLAPDMKKRPNMLVNNEKVLNRHQLLELFLRVADQRFVQTGETPSIAEAMRRVLAGLEEAGQAKLSDLDNFLDAFHTDEVDDVFKMHTPMLQVLYERFSGRFTRPGQAKFMSLTEFQELLEISGSGVAFRMGMMTQPEEVLGTRFQEMTFLEFQHALGAAVFMKTGFVKEEMANLANAFIKTKLVKAMPPKKKLLSLKLVVSAVVSAGALAKSGG
;
A
#
# COMPACT_ATOMS: atom_id res chain seq x y z
N MET A 1 -8.17 9.56 -5.30
CA MET A 1 -7.89 10.25 -4.01
C MET A 1 -9.16 10.65 -3.27
N GLN A 2 -10.06 11.44 -3.87
CA GLN A 2 -11.31 11.87 -3.21
C GLN A 2 -12.19 10.69 -2.77
N GLU A 3 -12.35 9.67 -3.61
CA GLU A 3 -13.10 8.45 -3.26
C GLU A 3 -12.50 7.69 -2.07
N CYS A 4 -11.17 7.58 -2.02
CA CYS A 4 -10.47 6.95 -0.90
C CYS A 4 -10.76 7.69 0.41
N PHE A 5 -10.66 9.02 0.37
CA PHE A 5 -10.95 9.86 1.54
C PHE A 5 -12.42 9.73 1.97
N ALA A 6 -13.36 9.85 1.03
CA ALA A 6 -14.79 9.75 1.33
C ALA A 6 -15.13 8.39 1.97
N LEU A 7 -14.53 7.30 1.46
CA LEU A 7 -14.74 5.97 2.02
C LEU A 7 -14.11 5.82 3.40
N ASP A 8 -12.89 6.32 3.60
CA ASP A 8 -12.23 6.25 4.91
C ASP A 8 -12.98 7.09 5.96
N TRP A 9 -13.40 8.30 5.60
CA TRP A 9 -14.16 9.20 6.46
C TRP A 9 -15.50 8.59 6.88
N SER A 10 -16.23 7.99 5.94
CA SER A 10 -17.52 7.33 6.22
C SER A 10 -17.39 6.08 7.12
N ARG A 11 -16.20 5.46 7.16
CA ARG A 11 -15.93 4.26 7.97
C ARG A 11 -15.32 4.59 9.32
N ALA A 12 -14.59 5.69 9.41
CA ALA A 12 -14.08 6.18 10.67
C ALA A 12 -15.27 6.50 11.61
N LYS A 13 -15.16 6.15 12.89
CA LYS A 13 -16.12 6.47 13.96
C LYS A 13 -16.08 7.96 14.32
N VAL A 14 -16.04 8.85 13.32
CA VAL A 14 -15.93 10.30 13.46
C VAL A 14 -17.03 10.84 14.37
N GLY A 15 -18.28 10.38 14.22
CA GLY A 15 -19.39 10.86 15.05
C GLY A 15 -19.28 10.55 16.54
N ARG A 16 -18.33 9.69 16.96
CA ARG A 16 -18.02 9.45 18.38
C ARG A 16 -16.87 10.30 18.91
N LEU A 17 -16.09 10.92 18.03
CA LEU A 17 -14.87 11.65 18.34
C LEU A 17 -14.98 13.14 18.02
N VAL A 18 -15.88 13.52 17.10
CA VAL A 18 -16.04 14.87 16.58
C VAL A 18 -17.51 15.27 16.66
N SER A 19 -17.74 16.41 17.32
CA SER A 19 -19.05 17.04 17.43
C SER A 19 -19.60 17.39 16.04
N GLU A 20 -20.93 17.40 15.85
CA GLU A 20 -21.54 17.70 14.54
C GLU A 20 -21.07 19.06 14.00
N GLN A 21 -20.93 20.06 14.89
CA GLN A 21 -20.55 21.43 14.57
C GLN A 21 -19.12 21.52 14.00
N GLU A 22 -18.22 20.62 14.41
CA GLU A 22 -16.82 20.65 13.99
C GLU A 22 -16.49 19.74 12.82
N ARG A 23 -17.42 18.86 12.40
CA ARG A 23 -17.16 17.83 11.38
C ARG A 23 -16.64 18.40 10.07
N SER A 24 -17.24 19.47 9.55
CA SER A 24 -16.80 20.07 8.29
C SER A 24 -15.36 20.57 8.38
N ALA A 25 -15.02 21.29 9.46
CA ALA A 25 -13.69 21.84 9.66
C ALA A 25 -12.63 20.72 9.78
N VAL A 26 -12.92 19.67 10.55
CA VAL A 26 -12.03 18.50 10.69
C VAL A 26 -11.87 17.78 9.35
N GLN A 27 -12.96 17.60 8.61
CA GLN A 27 -12.96 16.96 7.30
C GLN A 27 -12.06 17.72 6.31
N GLU A 28 -12.21 19.05 6.23
CA GLU A 28 -11.39 19.91 5.37
C GLU A 28 -9.90 19.84 5.71
N ILE A 29 -9.55 19.85 7.00
CA ILE A 29 -8.17 19.74 7.48
C ILE A 29 -7.55 18.41 7.04
N ILE A 30 -8.25 17.30 7.25
CA ILE A 30 -7.74 15.97 6.88
C ILE A 30 -7.65 15.86 5.35
N GLN A 31 -8.67 16.33 4.63
CA GLN A 31 -8.71 16.27 3.17
C GLN A 31 -7.53 17.02 2.54
N ALA A 32 -7.19 18.20 3.06
CA ALA A 32 -6.02 18.97 2.63
C ALA A 32 -4.68 18.22 2.83
N ASN A 33 -4.63 17.32 3.82
CA ASN A 33 -3.43 16.56 4.19
C ASN A 33 -3.45 15.09 3.69
N TYR A 34 -4.51 14.68 3.00
CA TYR A 34 -4.80 13.27 2.79
C TYR A 34 -3.79 12.56 1.86
N ARG A 35 -3.10 13.29 0.96
CA ARG A 35 -1.99 12.74 0.16
C ARG A 35 -0.84 12.25 1.04
N ARG A 36 -0.41 13.07 2.02
CA ARG A 36 0.67 12.72 2.96
C ARG A 36 0.26 11.57 3.87
N PHE A 37 -0.96 11.64 4.40
CA PHE A 37 -1.56 10.56 5.18
C PHE A 37 -1.55 9.22 4.41
N LEU A 38 -1.98 9.23 3.15
CA LEU A 38 -2.00 8.02 2.32
C LEU A 38 -0.58 7.49 2.04
N ALA A 39 0.38 8.37 1.75
CA ALA A 39 1.77 7.98 1.52
C ALA A 39 2.37 7.30 2.76
N MET A 40 2.17 7.89 3.95
CA MET A 40 2.54 7.27 5.22
C MET A 40 1.91 5.89 5.37
N TYR A 41 0.59 5.82 5.22
CA TYR A 41 -0.13 4.57 5.38
C TYR A 41 0.40 3.47 4.45
N ARG A 42 0.63 3.78 3.17
CA ARG A 42 1.13 2.78 2.21
C ARG A 42 2.45 2.16 2.64
N VAL A 43 3.38 2.97 3.14
CA VAL A 43 4.69 2.49 3.60
C VAL A 43 4.57 1.74 4.92
N LEU A 44 3.93 2.32 5.93
CA LEU A 44 3.77 1.72 7.26
C LEU A 44 2.98 0.40 7.19
N SER A 45 1.96 0.32 6.33
CA SER A 45 1.13 -0.88 6.14
C SER A 45 1.85 -2.06 5.51
N ALA A 46 3.05 -1.82 4.97
CA ALA A 46 3.84 -2.80 4.24
C ALA A 46 5.20 -3.09 4.89
N ASN A 47 5.51 -2.39 5.98
CA ASN A 47 6.77 -2.60 6.68
C ASN A 47 6.77 -3.97 7.37
N GLY A 48 7.78 -4.78 7.08
CA GLY A 48 7.92 -6.13 7.66
C GLY A 48 6.80 -7.12 7.31
N VAL A 49 5.93 -6.82 6.34
CA VAL A 49 4.80 -7.70 5.98
C VAL A 49 5.28 -8.91 5.17
N SER A 50 4.90 -10.11 5.62
CA SER A 50 4.98 -11.36 4.84
C SER A 50 3.68 -11.59 4.08
N GLY A 51 3.75 -12.22 2.90
CA GLY A 51 2.64 -12.26 1.95
C GLY A 51 1.32 -12.89 2.41
N GLU A 52 1.31 -13.69 3.48
CA GLU A 52 0.08 -14.21 4.09
C GLU A 52 -0.61 -13.19 5.01
N ALA A 53 0.14 -12.20 5.51
CA ALA A 53 -0.39 -11.09 6.29
C ALA A 53 -0.90 -10.01 5.32
N GLY A 54 -2.16 -9.62 5.48
CA GLY A 54 -2.71 -8.49 4.73
C GLY A 54 -1.97 -7.18 5.07
N PHE A 55 -2.08 -6.18 4.20
CA PHE A 55 -1.49 -4.87 4.48
C PHE A 55 -2.22 -4.17 5.61
N GLY A 56 -1.47 -3.68 6.59
CA GLY A 56 -1.99 -2.87 7.69
C GLY A 56 -0.88 -2.50 8.67
N ILE A 57 -1.13 -1.46 9.47
CA ILE A 57 -0.13 -0.92 10.38
C ILE A 57 -0.15 -1.70 11.69
N SER A 58 1.02 -2.21 12.10
CA SER A 58 1.16 -2.91 13.38
C SER A 58 1.09 -1.93 14.56
N GLN A 59 0.85 -2.45 15.77
CA GLN A 59 0.83 -1.61 16.97
C GLN A 59 2.16 -0.92 17.22
N ILE A 60 3.27 -1.63 16.99
CA ILE A 60 4.63 -1.11 17.14
C ILE A 60 4.85 0.04 16.17
N GLU A 61 4.56 -0.16 14.88
CA GLU A 61 4.72 0.88 13.84
C GLU A 61 3.87 2.13 14.14
N ALA A 62 2.65 1.93 14.64
CA ALA A 62 1.79 3.03 15.06
C ALA A 62 2.38 3.80 16.25
N GLY A 63 2.87 3.10 17.27
CA GLY A 63 3.52 3.69 18.44
C GLY A 63 4.78 4.47 18.07
N ASP A 64 5.67 3.86 17.30
CA ASP A 64 6.93 4.47 16.84
C ASP A 64 6.66 5.72 15.99
N THR A 65 5.68 5.66 15.08
CA THR A 65 5.28 6.83 14.27
C THR A 65 4.78 7.98 15.14
N MET A 66 3.95 7.69 16.16
CA MET A 66 3.45 8.72 17.07
C MET A 66 4.57 9.32 17.93
N ALA A 67 5.51 8.49 18.38
CA ALA A 67 6.67 8.95 19.15
C ALA A 67 7.60 9.83 18.30
N LEU A 68 7.90 9.42 17.07
CA LEU A 68 8.70 10.22 16.12
C LEU A 68 8.06 11.57 15.82
N GLY A 69 6.73 11.65 15.79
CA GLY A 69 6.01 12.91 15.60
C GLY A 69 5.86 13.78 16.85
N GLY A 70 6.49 13.42 17.98
CA GLY A 70 6.37 14.16 19.24
C GLY A 70 4.97 14.10 19.87
N LEU A 71 4.16 13.11 19.49
CA LEU A 71 2.80 12.90 19.99
C LEU A 71 2.75 11.95 21.19
N VAL A 72 3.91 11.44 21.61
CA VAL A 72 4.09 10.61 22.80
C VAL A 72 5.11 11.26 23.73
N ASP A 73 4.81 11.30 25.02
CA ASP A 73 5.72 11.73 26.07
C ASP A 73 5.45 10.95 27.38
N SER A 74 6.22 11.21 28.43
CA SER A 74 6.12 10.50 29.70
C SER A 74 4.97 10.96 30.61
N THR A 75 4.25 12.02 30.22
CA THR A 75 3.34 12.77 31.11
C THR A 75 1.89 12.82 30.63
N VAL A 76 1.64 13.20 29.38
CA VAL A 76 0.33 13.52 28.83
C VAL A 76 -0.21 12.37 28.00
N THR A 77 0.59 11.90 27.03
CA THR A 77 0.22 10.80 26.13
C THR A 77 1.34 9.79 26.15
N ARG A 78 1.21 8.73 26.95
CA ARG A 78 2.22 7.68 27.03
C ARG A 78 2.02 6.66 25.91
N ILE A 79 3.04 5.86 25.64
CA ILE A 79 2.95 4.80 24.63
C ILE A 79 1.80 3.82 24.90
N SER A 80 1.52 3.54 26.18
CA SER A 80 0.38 2.71 26.61
C SER A 80 -0.98 3.32 26.26
N ASP A 81 -1.07 4.65 26.19
CA ASP A 81 -2.29 5.35 25.77
C ASP A 81 -2.49 5.19 24.26
N VAL A 82 -1.41 5.31 23.46
CA VAL A 82 -1.43 5.02 22.02
C VAL A 82 -1.83 3.57 21.76
N ASP A 83 -1.32 2.62 22.53
CA ASP A 83 -1.70 1.20 22.47
C ASP A 83 -3.21 1.01 22.68
N ARG A 84 -3.76 1.68 23.69
CA ARG A 84 -5.21 1.67 23.95
C ARG A 84 -5.98 2.28 22.79
N PHE A 85 -5.51 3.38 22.20
CA PHE A 85 -6.15 4.00 21.04
C PHE A 85 -6.06 3.13 19.78
N PHE A 86 -4.96 2.42 19.57
CA PHE A 86 -4.80 1.44 18.51
C PHE A 86 -5.87 0.36 18.61
N ILE A 87 -6.02 -0.25 19.79
CA ILE A 87 -7.05 -1.27 20.06
C ILE A 87 -8.45 -0.70 19.81
N ALA A 88 -8.73 0.51 20.31
CA ALA A 88 -10.03 1.15 20.15
C ALA A 88 -10.36 1.51 18.70
N SER A 89 -9.35 1.86 17.89
CA SER A 89 -9.50 2.21 16.46
C SER A 89 -9.77 0.97 15.62
N LYS A 90 -9.16 -0.16 15.97
CA LYS A 90 -9.35 -1.44 15.29
C LYS A 90 -10.77 -2.00 15.36
N VAL A 91 -11.56 -1.60 16.37
CA VAL A 91 -12.93 -2.09 16.54
C VAL A 91 -13.81 -1.65 15.38
N LEU A 92 -14.18 -2.59 14.51
CA LEU A 92 -15.12 -2.35 13.41
C LEU A 92 -16.52 -1.98 13.92
N ALA A 93 -17.20 -1.11 13.18
CA ALA A 93 -18.59 -0.78 13.45
C ALA A 93 -19.50 -2.03 13.30
N PRO A 94 -20.60 -2.15 14.08
CA PRO A 94 -21.44 -3.35 14.10
C PRO A 94 -22.01 -3.75 12.72
N ASP A 95 -22.32 -2.77 11.88
CA ASP A 95 -22.80 -2.92 10.51
C ASP A 95 -21.72 -3.52 9.57
N MET A 96 -20.45 -3.21 9.81
CA MET A 96 -19.33 -3.81 9.08
C MET A 96 -19.10 -5.27 9.50
N LYS A 97 -19.23 -5.58 10.80
CA LYS A 97 -19.08 -6.94 11.33
C LYS A 97 -20.13 -7.93 10.81
N LYS A 98 -21.31 -7.44 10.47
CA LYS A 98 -22.41 -8.25 9.93
C LYS A 98 -22.24 -8.61 8.46
N ARG A 99 -21.21 -8.10 7.77
CA ARG A 99 -20.99 -8.43 6.36
C ARG A 99 -20.29 -9.79 6.24
N PRO A 100 -20.96 -10.82 5.67
CA PRO A 100 -20.44 -12.19 5.63
C PRO A 100 -19.22 -12.38 4.73
N ASN A 101 -18.77 -11.34 4.03
CA ASN A 101 -17.74 -11.41 2.98
C ASN A 101 -16.53 -10.50 3.29
N MET A 102 -16.10 -10.38 4.55
CA MET A 102 -14.77 -9.81 4.82
C MET A 102 -13.71 -10.75 4.23
N LEU A 103 -13.19 -10.38 3.05
CA LEU A 103 -12.21 -11.18 2.32
C LEU A 103 -10.79 -11.05 2.89
N VAL A 104 -10.51 -9.96 3.61
CA VAL A 104 -9.21 -9.70 4.24
C VAL A 104 -9.41 -9.55 5.75
N ASN A 105 -8.89 -10.50 6.51
CA ASN A 105 -8.92 -10.42 7.96
C ASN A 105 -7.63 -9.79 8.52
N ASN A 106 -7.72 -8.50 8.85
CA ASN A 106 -6.62 -7.70 9.40
C ASN A 106 -6.81 -7.45 10.92
N GLU A 107 -7.19 -8.48 11.67
CA GLU A 107 -7.55 -8.41 13.09
C GLU A 107 -6.44 -7.90 14.03
N LYS A 108 -5.19 -7.84 13.59
CA LYS A 108 -4.04 -7.44 14.42
C LYS A 108 -3.41 -6.11 13.99
N VAL A 109 -3.89 -5.51 12.92
CA VAL A 109 -3.31 -4.31 12.30
C VAL A 109 -4.38 -3.25 12.05
N LEU A 110 -3.97 -2.01 11.75
CA LEU A 110 -4.89 -0.96 11.33
C LEU A 110 -4.92 -0.83 9.81
N ASN A 111 -6.12 -0.86 9.26
CA ASN A 111 -6.40 -0.42 7.89
C ASN A 111 -6.44 1.12 7.82
N ARG A 112 -6.49 1.66 6.60
CA ARG A 112 -6.36 3.10 6.34
C ARG A 112 -7.32 3.98 7.15
N HIS A 113 -8.62 3.70 7.13
CA HIS A 113 -9.60 4.44 7.93
C HIS A 113 -9.39 4.31 9.46
N GLN A 114 -8.80 3.21 9.93
CA GLN A 114 -8.53 3.01 11.36
C GLN A 114 -7.29 3.77 11.81
N LEU A 115 -6.31 3.99 10.92
CA LEU A 115 -5.23 4.95 11.17
C LEU A 115 -5.78 6.37 11.33
N LEU A 116 -6.77 6.75 10.52
CA LEU A 116 -7.41 8.06 10.65
C LEU A 116 -8.10 8.21 12.02
N GLU A 117 -8.78 7.17 12.48
CA GLU A 117 -9.35 7.17 13.84
C GLU A 117 -8.29 7.26 14.94
N LEU A 118 -7.14 6.61 14.76
CA LEU A 118 -6.04 6.72 15.71
C LEU A 118 -5.60 8.18 15.84
N PHE A 119 -5.48 8.91 14.73
CA PHE A 119 -5.10 10.33 14.74
C PHE A 119 -6.14 11.17 15.48
N LEU A 120 -7.43 10.94 15.23
CA LEU A 120 -8.52 11.63 15.93
C LEU A 120 -8.51 11.36 17.44
N ARG A 121 -8.20 10.11 17.86
CA ARG A 121 -8.11 9.75 19.28
C ARG A 121 -6.92 10.40 19.98
N VAL A 122 -5.77 10.42 19.32
CA VAL A 122 -4.59 11.12 19.82
C VAL A 122 -4.88 12.62 19.92
N ALA A 123 -5.52 13.21 18.90
CA ALA A 123 -5.91 14.62 18.92
C ALA A 123 -6.82 14.95 20.12
N ASP A 124 -7.89 14.18 20.29
CA ASP A 124 -8.85 14.38 21.38
C ASP A 124 -8.18 14.25 22.75
N GLN A 125 -7.48 13.13 23.01
CA GLN A 125 -6.90 12.91 24.34
C GLN A 125 -5.73 13.86 24.64
N ARG A 126 -4.82 14.08 23.69
CA ARG A 126 -3.60 14.85 23.92
C ARG A 126 -3.87 16.34 24.04
N PHE A 127 -4.78 16.87 23.22
CA PHE A 127 -4.93 18.32 23.07
C PHE A 127 -6.29 18.87 23.50
N VAL A 128 -7.37 18.10 23.37
CA VAL A 128 -8.71 18.59 23.75
C VAL A 128 -8.98 18.31 25.22
N GLN A 129 -8.83 17.05 25.66
CA GLN A 129 -9.14 16.64 27.04
C GLN A 129 -8.17 17.25 28.08
N THR A 130 -6.98 17.66 27.65
CA THR A 130 -5.99 18.38 28.48
C THR A 130 -6.20 19.88 28.52
N GLY A 131 -7.07 20.42 27.64
CA GLY A 131 -7.32 21.84 27.50
C GLY A 131 -6.24 22.63 26.74
N GLU A 132 -5.27 21.96 26.10
CA GLU A 132 -4.25 22.64 25.28
C GLU A 132 -4.86 23.34 24.06
N THR A 133 -5.93 22.77 23.50
CA THR A 133 -6.69 23.32 22.38
C THR A 133 -8.18 23.29 22.68
N PRO A 134 -8.97 24.28 22.21
CA PRO A 134 -10.39 24.36 22.52
C PRO A 134 -11.28 23.47 21.63
N SER A 135 -10.72 22.87 20.58
CA SER A 135 -11.48 22.24 19.50
C SER A 135 -10.72 21.06 18.92
N ILE A 136 -11.44 20.04 18.47
CA ILE A 136 -10.81 18.87 17.84
C ILE A 136 -10.21 19.22 16.47
N ALA A 137 -10.73 20.26 15.81
CA ALA A 137 -10.15 20.79 14.59
C ALA A 137 -8.73 21.33 14.81
N GLU A 138 -8.50 22.12 15.87
CA GLU A 138 -7.17 22.65 16.19
C GLU A 138 -6.22 21.52 16.65
N ALA A 139 -6.73 20.60 17.47
CA ALA A 139 -5.99 19.41 17.87
C ALA A 139 -5.52 18.57 16.67
N MET A 140 -6.37 18.38 15.67
CA MET A 140 -6.02 17.66 14.45
C MET A 140 -4.95 18.36 13.62
N ARG A 141 -4.92 19.71 13.60
CA ARG A 141 -3.82 20.44 12.98
C ARG A 141 -2.49 20.13 13.67
N ARG A 142 -2.48 20.06 15.01
CA ARG A 142 -1.26 19.73 15.78
C ARG A 142 -0.78 18.31 15.54
N VAL A 143 -1.68 17.33 15.50
CA VAL A 143 -1.34 15.94 15.14
C VAL A 143 -0.71 15.87 13.75
N LEU A 144 -1.31 16.53 12.76
CA LEU A 144 -0.80 16.52 11.39
C LEU A 144 0.52 17.29 11.25
N ALA A 145 0.72 18.37 12.00
CA ALA A 145 1.98 19.11 12.05
C ALA A 145 3.11 18.25 12.65
N GLY A 146 2.84 17.51 13.73
CA GLY A 146 3.83 16.58 14.31
C GLY A 146 4.24 15.46 13.35
N LEU A 147 3.33 15.05 12.46
CA LEU A 147 3.58 14.00 11.46
C LEU A 147 4.00 14.55 10.09
N GLU A 148 4.18 15.86 9.95
CA GLU A 148 4.40 16.52 8.67
C GLU A 148 5.69 16.05 8.00
N GLU A 149 6.80 16.03 8.74
CA GLU A 149 8.11 15.62 8.21
C GLU A 149 8.07 14.16 7.72
N ALA A 150 7.60 13.25 8.57
CA ALA A 150 7.49 11.83 8.23
C ALA A 150 6.58 11.61 7.02
N GLY A 151 5.43 12.30 6.96
CA GLY A 151 4.50 12.18 5.85
C GLY A 151 4.99 12.81 4.56
N GLN A 152 5.68 13.94 4.65
CA GLN A 152 6.29 14.59 3.50
C GLN A 152 7.43 13.74 2.93
N ALA A 153 8.27 13.14 3.78
CA ALA A 153 9.32 12.24 3.35
C ALA A 153 8.75 11.06 2.54
N LYS A 154 7.69 10.40 3.03
CA LYS A 154 7.07 9.26 2.30
C LYS A 154 6.39 9.69 1.00
N LEU A 155 5.81 10.89 0.96
CA LEU A 155 5.23 11.43 -0.27
C LEU A 155 6.33 11.76 -1.30
N SER A 156 7.41 12.41 -0.86
CA SER A 156 8.56 12.73 -1.70
C SER A 156 9.26 11.48 -2.23
N ASP A 157 9.40 10.42 -1.43
CA ASP A 157 9.93 9.12 -1.91
C ASP A 157 9.10 8.56 -3.07
N LEU A 158 7.75 8.64 -2.97
CA LEU A 158 6.86 8.18 -4.02
C LEU A 158 6.96 9.05 -5.28
N ASP A 159 6.94 10.37 -5.13
CA ASP A 159 7.05 11.31 -6.26
C ASP A 159 8.42 11.14 -6.96
N ASN A 160 9.52 11.04 -6.19
CA ASN A 160 10.87 10.80 -6.72
C ASN A 160 10.99 9.46 -7.46
N PHE A 161 10.34 8.41 -6.96
CA PHE A 161 10.28 7.12 -7.64
C PHE A 161 9.57 7.24 -8.99
N LEU A 162 8.38 7.86 -9.02
CA LEU A 162 7.61 8.01 -10.25
C LEU A 162 8.38 8.86 -11.26
N ASP A 163 8.99 9.96 -10.83
CA ASP A 163 9.83 10.81 -11.69
C ASP A 163 11.06 10.08 -12.25
N ALA A 164 11.63 9.13 -11.51
CA ALA A 164 12.74 8.32 -11.99
C ALA A 164 12.30 7.20 -12.93
N PHE A 165 11.13 6.62 -12.67
CA PHE A 165 10.62 5.44 -13.36
C PHE A 165 9.88 5.78 -14.66
N HIS A 166 9.18 6.92 -14.71
CA HIS A 166 8.37 7.34 -15.86
C HIS A 166 9.21 8.14 -16.87
N THR A 167 10.22 7.48 -17.44
CA THR A 167 11.09 8.01 -18.50
C THR A 167 11.07 7.08 -19.71
N ASP A 168 11.35 7.61 -20.90
CA ASP A 168 11.36 6.83 -22.15
C ASP A 168 12.45 5.74 -22.10
N GLU A 169 13.60 6.03 -21.49
CA GLU A 169 14.70 5.09 -21.35
C GLU A 169 14.34 3.90 -20.45
N VAL A 170 13.59 4.13 -19.37
CA VAL A 170 13.10 3.05 -18.51
C VAL A 170 12.03 2.24 -19.24
N ASP A 171 11.10 2.89 -19.95
CA ASP A 171 10.07 2.22 -20.74
C ASP A 171 10.68 1.29 -21.81
N ASP A 172 11.70 1.77 -22.53
CA ASP A 172 12.45 0.96 -23.51
C ASP A 172 13.10 -0.28 -22.88
N VAL A 173 13.66 -0.14 -21.67
CA VAL A 173 14.22 -1.28 -20.92
C VAL A 173 13.13 -2.31 -20.60
N PHE A 174 11.96 -1.88 -20.10
CA PHE A 174 10.87 -2.80 -19.77
C PHE A 174 10.23 -3.42 -21.01
N LYS A 175 10.09 -2.67 -22.12
CA LYS A 175 9.66 -3.19 -23.43
C LYS A 175 10.60 -4.27 -23.95
N MET A 176 11.91 -4.01 -23.95
CA MET A 176 12.93 -4.98 -24.36
C MET A 176 12.83 -6.29 -23.57
N HIS A 177 12.54 -6.23 -22.26
CA HIS A 177 12.43 -7.39 -21.38
C HIS A 177 11.02 -7.98 -21.26
N THR A 178 10.01 -7.37 -21.90
CA THR A 178 8.60 -7.74 -21.74
C THR A 178 8.33 -9.24 -21.93
N PRO A 179 8.83 -9.92 -22.99
CA PRO A 179 8.56 -11.36 -23.16
C PRO A 179 9.07 -12.22 -21.99
N MET A 180 10.20 -11.86 -21.40
CA MET A 180 10.75 -12.57 -20.24
C MET A 180 9.95 -12.25 -18.97
N LEU A 181 9.63 -10.98 -18.76
CA LEU A 181 8.81 -10.54 -17.62
C LEU A 181 7.43 -11.19 -17.63
N GLN A 182 6.81 -11.36 -18.80
CA GLN A 182 5.54 -12.08 -18.96
C GLN A 182 5.67 -13.54 -18.52
N VAL A 183 6.74 -14.24 -18.94
CA VAL A 183 6.99 -15.63 -18.51
C VAL A 183 7.16 -15.73 -16.99
N LEU A 184 7.88 -14.79 -16.38
CA LEU A 184 8.04 -14.75 -14.93
C LEU A 184 6.72 -14.47 -14.22
N TYR A 185 5.99 -13.46 -14.67
CA TYR A 185 4.69 -13.13 -14.11
C TYR A 185 3.75 -14.33 -14.22
N GLU A 186 3.63 -14.96 -15.38
CA GLU A 186 2.80 -16.16 -15.56
C GLU A 186 3.26 -17.33 -14.70
N ARG A 187 4.56 -17.49 -14.47
CA ARG A 187 5.08 -18.57 -13.62
C ARG A 187 4.75 -18.36 -12.15
N PHE A 188 4.88 -17.14 -11.66
CA PHE A 188 4.77 -16.84 -10.24
C PHE A 188 3.38 -16.37 -9.82
N SER A 189 2.51 -15.93 -10.73
CA SER A 189 1.15 -15.47 -10.41
C SER A 189 0.10 -16.58 -10.42
N GLY A 190 -1.06 -16.29 -9.85
CA GLY A 190 -2.30 -17.05 -10.04
C GLY A 190 -2.59 -18.16 -9.04
N ARG A 191 -1.70 -18.42 -8.07
CA ARG A 191 -1.94 -19.42 -7.00
C ARG A 191 -3.17 -19.09 -6.17
N PHE A 192 -3.45 -17.80 -6.00
CA PHE A 192 -4.57 -17.28 -5.23
C PHE A 192 -5.74 -16.78 -6.10
N THR A 193 -5.61 -16.88 -7.42
CA THR A 193 -6.67 -16.45 -8.35
C THR A 193 -7.76 -17.52 -8.43
N ARG A 194 -9.03 -17.10 -8.29
CA ARG A 194 -10.17 -18.02 -8.41
C ARG A 194 -10.41 -18.41 -9.87
N PRO A 195 -10.96 -19.60 -10.16
CA PRO A 195 -11.37 -19.96 -11.52
C PRO A 195 -12.28 -18.88 -12.14
N GLY A 196 -11.96 -18.45 -13.36
CA GLY A 196 -12.71 -17.41 -14.08
C GLY A 196 -12.33 -15.97 -13.76
N GLN A 197 -11.47 -15.72 -12.77
CA GLN A 197 -10.91 -14.39 -12.49
C GLN A 197 -9.64 -14.14 -13.32
N ALA A 198 -9.39 -12.88 -13.68
CA ALA A 198 -8.13 -12.49 -14.28
C ALA A 198 -6.95 -12.77 -13.34
N LYS A 199 -5.86 -13.31 -13.89
CA LYS A 199 -4.68 -13.71 -13.14
C LYS A 199 -3.98 -12.51 -12.50
N PHE A 200 -3.74 -12.59 -11.20
CA PHE A 200 -2.99 -11.59 -10.44
C PHE A 200 -1.83 -12.23 -9.69
N MET A 201 -0.82 -11.42 -9.38
CA MET A 201 0.27 -11.76 -8.47
C MET A 201 -0.05 -11.29 -7.05
N SER A 202 0.05 -12.17 -6.06
CA SER A 202 -0.06 -11.78 -4.65
C SER A 202 1.27 -11.29 -4.09
N LEU A 203 1.26 -10.70 -2.89
CA LEU A 203 2.50 -10.33 -2.20
C LEU A 203 3.37 -11.56 -1.95
N THR A 204 2.80 -12.70 -1.55
CA THR A 204 3.55 -13.95 -1.33
C THR A 204 4.32 -14.36 -2.57
N GLU A 205 3.64 -14.36 -3.72
CA GLU A 205 4.23 -14.72 -5.00
C GLU A 205 5.34 -13.75 -5.43
N PHE A 206 5.15 -12.45 -5.18
CA PHE A 206 6.15 -11.43 -5.45
C PHE A 206 7.38 -11.58 -4.55
N GLN A 207 7.18 -11.90 -3.26
CA GLN A 207 8.25 -12.14 -2.30
C GLN A 207 9.09 -13.37 -2.63
N GLU A 208 8.43 -14.47 -3.02
CA GLU A 208 9.08 -15.68 -3.51
C GLU A 208 9.92 -15.44 -4.77
N LEU A 209 9.47 -14.52 -5.64
CA LEU A 209 10.22 -14.18 -6.86
C LEU A 209 11.47 -13.36 -6.56
N LEU A 210 11.38 -12.34 -5.69
CA LEU A 210 12.47 -11.39 -5.50
C LEU A 210 13.46 -11.77 -4.40
N GLU A 211 12.99 -12.43 -3.34
CA GLU A 211 13.80 -12.76 -2.15
C GLU A 211 14.61 -11.56 -1.61
N ILE A 212 14.01 -10.37 -1.62
CA ILE A 212 14.63 -9.13 -1.11
C ILE A 212 13.90 -8.58 0.11
N SER A 213 14.66 -7.93 0.99
CA SER A 213 14.11 -7.06 2.04
C SER A 213 13.34 -5.89 1.42
N GLY A 214 12.28 -5.45 2.09
CA GLY A 214 11.46 -4.31 1.62
C GLY A 214 10.53 -4.63 0.44
N SER A 215 10.43 -5.90 0.03
CA SER A 215 9.53 -6.37 -1.02
C SER A 215 8.05 -5.99 -0.79
N GLY A 216 7.58 -5.94 0.46
CA GLY A 216 6.24 -5.44 0.79
C GLY A 216 6.03 -3.98 0.39
N VAL A 217 7.01 -3.12 0.69
CA VAL A 217 6.97 -1.70 0.34
C VAL A 217 7.10 -1.52 -1.18
N ALA A 218 8.02 -2.24 -1.84
CA ALA A 218 8.15 -2.22 -3.30
C ALA A 218 6.85 -2.67 -3.99
N PHE A 219 6.22 -3.74 -3.48
CA PHE A 219 4.91 -4.19 -3.93
C PHE A 219 3.89 -3.07 -3.80
N ARG A 220 3.78 -2.46 -2.61
CA ARG A 220 2.83 -1.36 -2.39
C ARG A 220 3.14 -0.14 -3.22
N MET A 221 4.39 0.20 -3.51
CA MET A 221 4.73 1.31 -4.41
C MET A 221 4.29 1.04 -5.85
N GLY A 222 4.39 -0.21 -6.33
CA GLY A 222 3.95 -0.59 -7.66
C GLY A 222 2.43 -0.68 -7.86
N MET A 223 1.66 -0.79 -6.78
CA MET A 223 0.20 -0.93 -6.84
C MET A 223 -0.54 0.40 -7.05
N MET A 224 -1.63 0.37 -7.80
CA MET A 224 -2.56 1.50 -7.85
C MET A 224 -3.30 1.65 -6.52
N THR A 225 -3.53 2.90 -6.10
CA THR A 225 -4.34 3.18 -4.90
C THR A 225 -5.76 2.68 -5.11
N GLN A 226 -6.27 1.87 -4.18
CA GLN A 226 -7.64 1.40 -4.17
C GLN A 226 -8.44 2.14 -3.08
N PRO A 227 -9.68 2.59 -3.38
CA PRO A 227 -10.58 3.10 -2.34
C PRO A 227 -10.90 2.01 -1.31
N GLU A 228 -11.30 0.83 -1.79
CA GLU A 228 -11.69 -0.29 -0.94
C GLU A 228 -10.48 -1.15 -0.52
N GLU A 229 -10.17 -1.15 0.77
CA GLU A 229 -9.10 -1.98 1.37
C GLU A 229 -9.57 -2.87 2.52
N VAL A 230 -10.88 -2.94 2.79
CA VAL A 230 -11.44 -3.71 3.91
C VAL A 230 -12.31 -4.86 3.41
N LEU A 231 -13.15 -4.59 2.42
CA LEU A 231 -14.14 -5.54 1.90
C LEU A 231 -13.78 -6.10 0.52
N GLY A 232 -12.74 -5.58 -0.12
CA GLY A 232 -12.27 -6.01 -1.44
C GLY A 232 -10.82 -6.48 -1.38
N THR A 233 -10.38 -7.26 -2.37
CA THR A 233 -9.02 -7.83 -2.43
C THR A 233 -8.11 -7.11 -3.41
N ARG A 234 -8.65 -6.26 -4.29
CA ARG A 234 -7.91 -5.63 -5.41
C ARG A 234 -6.60 -4.96 -4.99
N PHE A 235 -6.54 -4.38 -3.79
CA PHE A 235 -5.35 -3.72 -3.25
C PHE A 235 -4.17 -4.66 -2.95
N GLN A 236 -4.39 -5.98 -3.06
CA GLN A 236 -3.41 -7.06 -2.92
C GLN A 236 -3.25 -7.89 -4.22
N GLU A 237 -4.00 -7.55 -5.27
CA GLU A 237 -4.02 -8.28 -6.54
C GLU A 237 -3.21 -7.52 -7.59
N MET A 238 -1.91 -7.78 -7.66
CA MET A 238 -1.01 -7.07 -8.56
C MET A 238 -1.19 -7.55 -10.00
N THR A 239 -1.47 -6.61 -10.90
CA THR A 239 -1.51 -6.84 -12.36
C THR A 239 -0.11 -6.90 -12.96
N PHE A 240 0.02 -7.29 -14.23
CA PHE A 240 1.32 -7.31 -14.92
C PHE A 240 2.00 -5.93 -14.99
N LEU A 241 1.23 -4.86 -15.20
CA LEU A 241 1.76 -3.50 -15.22
C LEU A 241 2.23 -3.04 -13.84
N GLU A 242 1.45 -3.34 -12.80
CA GLU A 242 1.84 -3.07 -11.41
C GLU A 242 3.05 -3.89 -10.99
N PHE A 243 3.21 -5.10 -11.50
CA PHE A 243 4.41 -5.91 -11.33
C PHE A 243 5.65 -5.22 -11.92
N GLN A 244 5.57 -4.67 -13.12
CA GLN A 244 6.67 -3.89 -13.70
C GLN A 244 7.03 -2.67 -12.83
N HIS A 245 6.02 -1.93 -12.35
CA HIS A 245 6.26 -0.81 -11.43
C HIS A 245 6.89 -1.27 -10.11
N ALA A 246 6.45 -2.40 -9.55
CA ALA A 246 7.01 -2.94 -8.32
C ALA A 246 8.47 -3.39 -8.47
N LEU A 247 8.86 -3.90 -9.66
CA LEU A 247 10.26 -4.15 -9.98
C LEU A 247 11.06 -2.84 -10.02
N GLY A 248 10.49 -1.79 -10.60
CA GLY A 248 11.08 -0.44 -10.55
C GLY A 248 11.27 0.05 -9.12
N ALA A 249 10.24 -0.07 -8.28
CA ALA A 249 10.32 0.31 -6.87
C ALA A 249 11.40 -0.48 -6.11
N ALA A 250 11.54 -1.79 -6.38
CA ALA A 250 12.59 -2.62 -5.80
C ALA A 250 14.01 -2.16 -6.19
N VAL A 251 14.17 -1.55 -7.37
CA VAL A 251 15.44 -0.95 -7.81
C VAL A 251 15.66 0.40 -7.14
N PHE A 252 14.64 1.26 -7.12
CA PHE A 252 14.65 2.58 -6.48
C PHE A 252 15.02 2.50 -4.99
N MET A 253 14.50 1.51 -4.28
CA MET A 253 14.73 1.32 -2.84
C MET A 253 16.13 0.80 -2.49
N LYS A 254 17.00 0.52 -3.46
CA LYS A 254 18.36 0.04 -3.16
C LYS A 254 19.23 1.16 -2.59
N THR A 255 20.04 0.81 -1.60
CA THR A 255 21.09 1.70 -1.09
C THR A 255 22.00 2.16 -2.22
N GLY A 256 22.26 3.47 -2.30
CA GLY A 256 23.07 4.07 -3.36
C GLY A 256 22.34 4.27 -4.69
N PHE A 257 21.01 4.23 -4.70
CA PHE A 257 20.22 4.59 -5.87
C PHE A 257 20.54 6.00 -6.38
N VAL A 258 20.62 6.14 -7.71
CA VAL A 258 20.82 7.41 -8.43
C VAL A 258 19.77 7.49 -9.52
N LYS A 259 19.04 8.61 -9.58
CA LYS A 259 17.86 8.79 -10.44
C LYS A 259 18.20 8.63 -11.92
N GLU A 260 19.30 9.23 -12.35
CA GLU A 260 19.77 9.26 -13.74
C GLU A 260 20.17 7.85 -14.24
N GLU A 261 20.46 6.94 -13.32
CA GLU A 261 20.86 5.56 -13.62
C GLU A 261 19.69 4.57 -13.57
N MET A 262 18.44 5.03 -13.38
CA MET A 262 17.28 4.16 -13.19
C MET A 262 17.13 3.11 -14.30
N ALA A 263 17.28 3.50 -15.56
CA ALA A 263 17.20 2.58 -16.70
C ALA A 263 18.31 1.50 -16.68
N ASN A 264 19.55 1.92 -16.42
CA ASN A 264 20.71 1.03 -16.33
C ASN A 264 20.58 0.06 -15.15
N LEU A 265 20.18 0.57 -13.99
CA LEU A 265 19.96 -0.20 -12.77
C LEU A 265 18.81 -1.19 -12.92
N ALA A 266 17.71 -0.79 -13.56
CA ALA A 266 16.59 -1.68 -13.87
C ALA A 266 17.01 -2.80 -14.83
N ASN A 267 17.71 -2.47 -15.92
CA ASN A 267 18.23 -3.45 -16.87
C ASN A 267 19.17 -4.45 -16.18
N ALA A 268 20.09 -3.95 -15.34
CA ALA A 268 21.01 -4.78 -14.57
C ALA A 268 20.27 -5.67 -13.57
N PHE A 269 19.27 -5.14 -12.86
CA PHE A 269 18.44 -5.90 -11.93
C PHE A 269 17.73 -7.05 -12.62
N ILE A 270 17.06 -6.77 -13.74
CA ILE A 270 16.36 -7.76 -14.55
C ILE A 270 17.32 -8.86 -15.02
N LYS A 271 18.47 -8.49 -15.60
CA LYS A 271 19.47 -9.45 -16.13
C LYS A 271 20.15 -10.30 -15.07
N THR A 272 20.36 -9.78 -13.86
CA THR A 272 21.16 -10.45 -12.83
C THR A 272 20.31 -11.22 -11.82
N LYS A 273 19.14 -10.69 -11.45
CA LYS A 273 18.25 -11.28 -10.45
C LYS A 273 17.17 -12.12 -11.11
N LEU A 274 16.39 -11.52 -12.02
CA LEU A 274 15.20 -12.17 -12.56
C LEU A 274 15.51 -13.30 -13.56
N VAL A 275 16.62 -13.20 -14.30
CA VAL A 275 17.07 -14.28 -15.19
C VAL A 275 17.31 -15.59 -14.43
N LYS A 276 17.75 -15.52 -13.17
CA LYS A 276 17.97 -16.72 -12.34
C LYS A 276 16.66 -17.42 -11.97
N ALA A 277 15.55 -16.69 -11.93
CA ALA A 277 14.21 -17.21 -11.67
C ALA A 277 13.55 -17.80 -12.94
N MET A 278 14.19 -17.71 -14.12
CA MET A 278 13.64 -18.28 -15.35
C MET A 278 13.67 -19.81 -15.34
N PRO A 279 12.66 -20.48 -15.93
CA PRO A 279 12.70 -21.93 -16.08
C PRO A 279 13.84 -22.35 -17.03
N PRO A 280 14.39 -23.57 -16.89
CA PRO A 280 15.41 -24.07 -17.80
C PRO A 280 14.87 -24.11 -19.25
N LYS A 281 15.74 -23.84 -20.24
CA LYS A 281 15.37 -23.67 -21.67
C LYS A 281 14.45 -24.76 -22.24
N LYS A 282 14.58 -26.02 -21.78
CA LYS A 282 13.71 -27.14 -22.21
C LYS A 282 12.23 -26.94 -21.85
N LYS A 283 11.92 -26.27 -20.72
CA LYS A 283 10.54 -25.92 -20.30
C LYS A 283 9.99 -24.65 -20.97
N LEU A 284 10.85 -23.80 -21.53
CA LEU A 284 10.42 -22.60 -22.26
C LEU A 284 9.79 -22.92 -23.62
N LEU A 285 10.30 -23.94 -24.31
CA LEU A 285 9.74 -24.40 -25.59
C LEU A 285 8.31 -24.90 -25.42
N SER A 286 8.04 -25.65 -24.34
CA SER A 286 6.69 -26.09 -24.00
C SER A 286 5.78 -24.93 -23.58
N LEU A 287 6.29 -23.93 -22.85
CA LEU A 287 5.48 -22.77 -22.47
C LEU A 287 5.09 -21.90 -23.68
N LYS A 288 6.03 -21.65 -24.61
CA LYS A 288 5.76 -20.89 -25.84
C LYS A 288 4.71 -21.57 -26.72
N LEU A 289 4.73 -22.90 -26.80
CA LEU A 289 3.71 -23.68 -27.51
C LEU A 289 2.32 -23.52 -26.86
N VAL A 290 2.24 -23.48 -25.53
CA VAL A 290 0.98 -23.29 -24.79
C VAL A 290 0.45 -21.86 -24.94
N VAL A 291 1.29 -20.83 -24.77
CA VAL A 291 0.88 -19.42 -24.93
C VAL A 291 0.42 -19.14 -26.36
N SER A 292 1.13 -19.65 -27.37
CA SER A 292 0.73 -19.51 -28.76
C SER A 292 -0.59 -20.22 -29.09
N ALA A 293 -0.89 -21.35 -28.44
CA ALA A 293 -2.15 -22.07 -28.60
C ALA A 293 -3.33 -21.33 -27.94
N VAL A 294 -3.12 -20.74 -26.76
CA VAL A 294 -4.14 -19.97 -26.03
C VAL A 294 -4.50 -18.67 -26.75
N VAL A 295 -3.50 -17.95 -27.30
CA VAL A 295 -3.73 -16.74 -28.11
C VAL A 295 -4.50 -17.07 -29.39
N SER A 296 -4.16 -18.18 -30.06
CA SER A 296 -4.86 -18.65 -31.26
C SER A 296 -6.31 -19.06 -30.98
N ALA A 297 -6.57 -19.74 -29.85
CA ALA A 297 -7.91 -20.13 -29.43
C ALA A 297 -8.79 -18.93 -29.04
N GLY A 298 -8.21 -17.92 -28.38
CA GLY A 298 -8.91 -16.67 -28.04
C GLY A 298 -9.27 -15.80 -29.25
N ALA A 299 -8.50 -15.87 -30.33
CA ALA A 299 -8.79 -15.19 -31.59
C ALA A 299 -9.94 -15.85 -32.37
N LEU A 300 -9.98 -17.19 -32.43
CA LEU A 300 -11.05 -17.96 -33.07
C LEU A 300 -12.41 -17.82 -32.38
N ALA A 301 -12.44 -17.62 -31.07
CA ALA A 301 -13.67 -17.40 -30.32
C ALA A 301 -14.29 -16.01 -30.54
N LYS A 302 -13.53 -15.04 -31.08
CA LYS A 302 -14.01 -13.66 -31.36
C LYS A 302 -14.45 -13.46 -32.82
N SER A 303 -14.22 -14.43 -33.71
CA SER A 303 -14.58 -14.36 -35.12
C SER A 303 -15.81 -15.21 -35.51
N GLY A 304 -16.49 -15.81 -34.53
CA GLY A 304 -17.63 -16.70 -34.74
C GLY A 304 -18.97 -16.19 -34.19
N GLY A 305 -19.11 -14.87 -34.00
CA GLY A 305 -20.35 -14.22 -33.54
C GLY A 305 -20.78 -13.12 -34.49
#